data_AF-A0A0L7R4S5-F1
#
_entry.id   AF-A0A0L7R4S5-F1
#
_cell.length_a   1.000
_cell.length_b   1.000
_cell.length_c   1.000
_cell.angle_alpha   90.00
_cell.angle_beta   90.00
_cell.angle_gamma   90.00
#
_symmetry.space_group_name_H-M   'P 1'
#
loop_
_entity.id
_entity.type
_entity.pdbx_description
1 polymer ?
#
loop_
_entity_poly.entity_id
_entity_poly.type
_entity_poly.pdbx_seq_one_letter_code
_entity_poly.pdbx_strand_id
1 'polypeptide(L)'
;GHFTQLIWASSRYFGVGKARSRSGKIIVVANYRPVGNISGQFQNNVLPPLPENINLSSPRQPFAKVFRVASDSPPPTSSSSFVQPLSTDSDRSSVSSAQ
;
A
#
# COMPACT_ATOMS: atom_id res chain seq x y z
N GLY A 1 21.61 -5.40 -5.34
CA GLY A 1 21.85 -4.01 -4.93
C GLY A 1 22.18 -3.96 -3.45
N HIS A 2 23.21 -3.22 -3.03
CA HIS A 2 23.57 -3.06 -1.61
C HIS A 2 22.81 -1.91 -0.94
N PHE A 3 22.74 -0.76 -1.62
CA PHE A 3 22.03 0.43 -1.13
C PHE A 3 20.56 0.13 -0.77
N THR A 4 19.84 -0.50 -1.69
CA THR A 4 18.40 -0.77 -1.54
C THR A 4 18.09 -1.70 -0.36
N GLN A 5 19.03 -2.56 0.04
CA GLN A 5 18.87 -3.38 1.24
C GLN A 5 19.01 -2.55 2.53
N LEU A 6 19.90 -1.55 2.54
CA LEU A 6 20.10 -0.67 3.69
C LEU A 6 18.85 0.16 3.99
N ILE A 7 18.16 0.62 2.95
CA ILE A 7 16.97 1.46 3.08
C ILE A 7 15.65 0.69 2.96
N TRP A 8 15.68 -0.64 2.93
CA TRP A 8 14.50 -1.47 2.70
C TRP A 8 13.49 -1.35 3.85
N ALA A 9 12.37 -0.65 3.64
CA ALA A 9 11.42 -0.26 4.70
C ALA A 9 10.86 -1.43 5.53
N SER A 10 10.73 -2.62 4.93
CA SER A 10 10.22 -3.80 5.63
C SER A 10 11.27 -4.58 6.44
N SER A 11 12.57 -4.32 6.25
CA SER A 11 13.63 -4.96 7.05
C SER A 11 13.59 -4.44 8.49
N ARG A 12 13.62 -5.33 9.48
CA ARG A 12 13.43 -4.98 10.90
C ARG A 12 14.65 -5.27 11.76
N TYR A 13 15.42 -6.29 11.41
CA TYR A 13 16.59 -6.71 12.15
C TYR A 13 17.80 -6.71 11.23
N PHE A 14 18.93 -6.31 11.78
CA PHE A 14 20.20 -6.23 11.09
C PHE A 14 21.30 -6.76 12.01
N GLY A 15 22.17 -7.60 11.46
CA GLY A 15 23.37 -8.09 12.13
C GLY A 15 24.59 -7.85 11.27
N VAL A 16 25.68 -7.38 11.87
CA VAL A 16 26.95 -7.15 11.19
C VAL A 16 28.07 -7.93 11.86
N GLY A 17 28.90 -8.58 11.05
CA GLY A 17 30.10 -9.28 11.47
C GLY A 17 31.31 -8.77 10.68
N LYS A 18 32.48 -8.75 11.33
CA LYS A 18 33.76 -8.38 10.71
C LYS A 18 34.79 -9.46 11.00
N ALA A 19 35.53 -9.87 9.97
CA ALA A 19 36.66 -10.78 10.08
C ALA A 19 37.89 -10.19 9.40
N ARG A 20 39.09 -10.53 9.89
CA ARG A 20 40.37 -10.19 9.26
C ARG A 20 41.09 -11.47 8.87
N SER A 21 41.49 -11.57 7.61
CA SER A 21 42.30 -12.68 7.11
C SER A 21 43.77 -12.55 7.54
N ARG A 22 44.55 -13.62 7.42
CA ARG A 22 45.99 -13.62 7.72
C ARG A 22 46.78 -12.65 6.84
N SER A 23 46.33 -12.40 5.61
CA SER A 23 46.91 -11.41 4.69
C SER A 23 46.45 -9.97 4.96
N GLY A 24 45.65 -9.73 6.01
CA GLY A 24 45.20 -8.40 6.41
C GLY A 24 43.89 -7.93 5.76
N LYS A 25 43.33 -8.66 4.79
CA LYS A 25 42.01 -8.33 4.20
C LYS A 25 40.92 -8.35 5.26
N ILE A 26 40.12 -7.28 5.32
CA ILE A 26 38.93 -7.17 6.16
C ILE A 26 37.71 -7.59 5.35
N ILE A 27 36.89 -8.46 5.93
CA ILE A 27 35.62 -8.92 5.37
C ILE A 27 34.53 -8.47 6.34
N VAL A 28 33.55 -7.74 5.82
CA VAL A 28 32.35 -7.33 6.57
C VAL A 28 31.15 -8.04 5.95
N VAL A 29 30.35 -8.69 6.79
CA VAL A 29 29.11 -9.36 6.39
C VAL A 29 27.96 -8.70 7.12
N ALA A 30 26.90 -8.44 6.38
CA ALA A 30 25.71 -7.73 6.81
C ALA A 30 24.50 -8.62 6.50
N ASN A 31 23.74 -9.01 7.52
CA ASN A 31 22.56 -9.86 7.40
C ASN A 31 21.31 -9.09 7.82
N TYR A 32 20.23 -9.23 7.06
CA TYR A 32 18.98 -8.48 7.23
C TYR A 32 17.80 -9.44 7.35
N ARG A 33 16.83 -9.12 8.22
CA ARG A 33 15.59 -9.88 8.40
C ARG A 33 14.40 -8.92 8.58
N PRO A 34 13.28 -9.07 7.84
CA PRO A 34 13.11 -9.82 6.59
C PRO A 34 14.13 -9.44 5.50
N VAL A 35 14.32 -10.31 4.50
CA VAL A 35 15.23 -10.02 3.38
C VAL A 35 14.66 -8.92 2.49
N GLY A 36 15.51 -8.03 1.99
CA GLY A 36 15.13 -6.99 1.05
C GLY A 36 15.38 -7.38 -0.41
N ASN A 37 15.31 -6.39 -1.30
CA ASN A 37 15.57 -6.54 -2.73
C ASN A 37 14.70 -7.59 -3.43
N ILE A 38 13.47 -7.80 -2.95
CA ILE A 38 12.52 -8.69 -3.58
C ILE A 38 11.94 -7.99 -4.81
N SER A 39 12.04 -8.62 -5.98
CA SER A 39 11.46 -8.12 -7.23
C SER A 39 9.97 -7.84 -7.07
N GLY A 40 9.49 -6.72 -7.63
CA GLY A 40 8.10 -6.29 -7.49
C GLY A 40 7.76 -5.57 -6.18
N GLN A 41 8.69 -5.47 -5.22
CA GLN A 41 8.43 -4.83 -3.92
C GLN A 41 9.18 -3.50 -3.69
N PHE A 42 9.87 -2.98 -4.70
CA PHE A 42 10.72 -1.78 -4.56
C PHE A 42 9.91 -0.52 -4.23
N GLN A 43 8.76 -0.32 -4.87
CA GLN A 43 7.92 0.87 -4.67
C GLN A 43 7.49 1.06 -3.21
N ASN A 44 7.27 -0.04 -2.49
CA ASN A 44 6.83 -0.01 -1.09
C ASN A 44 8.00 0.02 -0.10
N ASN A 45 9.23 -0.22 -0.55
CA ASN A 45 10.39 -0.40 0.33
C ASN A 45 11.54 0.58 0.10
N VAL A 46 11.62 1.22 -1.05
CA VAL A 46 12.63 2.22 -1.41
C VAL A 46 11.91 3.57 -1.52
N LEU A 47 11.84 4.28 -0.40
CA LEU A 47 11.14 5.55 -0.31
C LEU A 47 12.01 6.70 -0.82
N PRO A 48 11.42 7.78 -1.37
CA PRO A 48 12.15 8.98 -1.72
C PRO A 48 12.82 9.60 -0.47
N PRO A 49 13.90 10.38 -0.65
CA PRO A 49 14.48 11.15 0.45
C PRO A 49 13.46 12.13 1.02
N LEU A 50 13.64 12.49 2.28
CA LEU A 50 12.81 13.52 2.90
C LEU A 50 13.05 14.88 2.21
N PRO A 51 12.01 15.72 2.08
CA PRO A 51 12.17 17.07 1.55
C PRO A 51 13.04 17.91 2.49
N GLU A 52 13.84 18.81 1.91
CA GLU A 52 14.87 19.60 2.59
C GLU A 52 14.31 20.60 3.62
N ASN A 53 13.02 20.89 3.59
CA ASN A 53 12.37 21.89 4.44
C ASN A 53 11.77 21.35 5.76
N ILE A 54 12.08 20.12 6.17
CA ILE A 54 11.72 19.64 7.51
C ILE A 54 12.63 20.34 8.51
N ASN A 55 12.13 21.38 9.18
CA ASN A 55 12.84 22.06 10.25
C ASN A 55 13.06 21.06 11.41
N LEU A 56 14.23 20.42 11.44
CA LEU A 56 14.65 19.38 12.40
C LEU A 56 14.76 19.87 13.86
N SER A 57 14.42 21.14 14.12
CA SER A 57 14.41 21.77 15.44
C SER A 57 13.17 21.44 16.29
N SER A 58 12.15 20.80 15.73
CA SER A 58 10.99 20.36 16.52
C SER A 58 11.27 19.02 17.21
N PRO A 59 11.16 18.91 18.56
CA PRO A 59 11.34 17.66 19.27
C PRO A 59 10.40 16.58 18.72
N ARG A 60 10.99 15.42 18.38
CA ARG A 60 10.35 14.20 17.87
C ARG A 60 8.87 14.09 18.25
N GLN A 61 7.99 14.25 17.25
CA GLN A 61 6.69 13.59 17.31
C GLN A 61 6.90 12.11 16.92
N PRO A 62 6.49 11.14 17.75
CA PRO A 62 6.58 9.74 17.39
C PRO A 62 5.73 9.51 16.14
N PHE A 63 6.36 8.93 15.13
CA PHE A 63 5.79 8.41 13.89
C PHE A 63 4.24 8.46 13.84
N ALA A 64 3.68 9.55 13.30
CA ALA A 64 2.28 9.50 12.94
C ALA A 64 2.15 8.49 11.79
N LYS A 65 1.64 7.30 12.11
CA LYS A 65 1.05 6.40 11.12
C LYS A 65 0.01 7.22 10.36
N VAL A 66 0.36 7.68 9.16
CA VAL A 66 -0.62 8.16 8.19
C VAL A 66 -1.34 6.92 7.66
N PHE A 67 -2.23 6.36 8.48
CA PHE A 67 -3.36 5.60 7.94
C PHE A 67 -4.24 6.66 7.28
N ARG A 68 -4.16 6.78 5.96
CA ARG A 68 -5.30 7.32 5.21
C ARG A 68 -6.43 6.31 5.38
N VAL A 69 -7.25 6.54 6.39
CA VAL A 69 -8.59 5.96 6.49
C VAL A 69 -9.27 6.27 5.17
N ALA A 70 -9.85 5.24 4.56
CA ALA A 70 -10.61 5.32 3.32
C ALA A 70 -11.57 6.50 3.36
N SER A 71 -11.39 7.46 2.47
CA SER A 71 -12.46 8.33 2.02
C SER A 71 -13.05 7.70 0.78
N ASP A 72 -13.76 6.58 0.97
CA ASP A 72 -14.81 6.18 0.02
C ASP A 72 -15.92 7.23 0.15
N SER A 73 -15.79 8.30 -0.63
CA SER A 73 -16.89 9.21 -0.90
C SER A 73 -17.83 8.53 -1.90
N PRO A 74 -19.11 8.30 -1.60
CA PRO A 74 -20.06 7.88 -2.64
C PRO A 74 -20.23 9.00 -3.68
N PRO A 75 -20.45 8.66 -4.96
CA PRO A 75 -20.64 9.67 -6.01
C PRO A 75 -21.91 10.50 -5.74
N PRO A 76 -21.90 11.83 -5.97
CA PRO A 76 -23.12 12.62 -5.94
C PRO A 76 -23.97 12.29 -7.17
N THR A 77 -25.09 11.60 -6.98
CA THR A 77 -26.12 11.45 -8.01
C THR A 77 -27.23 12.48 -7.81
N SER A 78 -27.25 13.48 -8.68
CA SER A 78 -28.41 14.34 -9.00
C SER A 78 -28.18 14.80 -10.45
N SER A 79 -29.11 14.84 -11.40
CA SER A 79 -30.56 14.65 -11.44
C SER A 79 -30.91 14.78 -12.94
N SER A 80 -31.75 13.91 -13.50
CA SER A 80 -32.48 14.27 -14.72
C SER A 80 -33.76 13.46 -14.84
N SER A 81 -34.86 14.20 -14.99
CA SER A 81 -36.25 13.78 -15.02
C SER A 81 -36.60 13.11 -16.34
N PHE A 82 -37.27 11.96 -16.31
CA PHE A 82 -38.18 11.58 -17.38
C PHE A 82 -39.39 10.82 -16.83
N VAL A 83 -40.56 11.21 -17.31
CA VAL A 83 -41.89 10.92 -16.76
C VAL A 83 -42.47 9.61 -17.34
N GLN A 84 -43.24 8.92 -16.47
CA GLN A 84 -44.11 7.72 -16.54
C GLN A 84 -44.54 7.10 -17.91
N PRO A 85 -44.96 5.80 -17.89
CA PRO A 85 -46.41 5.53 -17.85
C PRO A 85 -46.78 4.45 -16.80
N LEU A 86 -47.72 4.75 -15.91
CA LEU A 86 -49.14 4.35 -15.96
C LEU A 86 -49.37 2.84 -15.75
N SER A 87 -49.63 2.50 -14.49
CA SER A 87 -50.28 1.26 -14.06
C SER A 87 -51.76 1.26 -14.48
N THR A 88 -52.19 0.21 -15.17
CA THR A 88 -53.60 -0.21 -15.19
C THR A 88 -53.66 -1.71 -14.96
N ASP A 89 -54.50 -2.06 -14.00
CA ASP A 89 -54.81 -3.40 -13.51
C ASP A 89 -55.97 -4.00 -14.32
N SER A 90 -56.06 -5.35 -14.31
CA SER A 90 -57.22 -6.19 -14.66
C SER A 90 -57.58 -6.26 -16.18
N ASP A 91 -57.90 -7.39 -16.80
CA ASP A 91 -58.62 -8.58 -16.33
C ASP A 91 -58.50 -9.72 -17.39
N ARG A 92 -58.93 -10.94 -16.99
CA ARG A 92 -59.42 -12.07 -17.81
C ARG A 92 -58.49 -13.06 -18.53
N SER A 93 -58.31 -14.19 -17.85
CA SER A 93 -58.68 -15.57 -18.25
C SER A 93 -58.32 -16.09 -19.65
N SER A 94 -57.52 -17.17 -19.71
CA SER A 94 -57.92 -18.47 -20.29
C SER A 94 -56.79 -19.52 -20.35
N VAL A 95 -57.00 -20.60 -19.58
CA VAL A 95 -56.77 -22.05 -19.82
C VAL A 95 -55.53 -22.65 -20.52
N SER A 96 -54.95 -23.64 -19.80
CA SER A 96 -54.63 -25.04 -20.19
C SER A 96 -53.60 -25.34 -21.31
N SER A 97 -52.53 -26.05 -20.95
CA SER A 97 -52.40 -27.51 -21.17
C SER A 97 -50.95 -27.98 -21.03
N ALA A 98 -50.79 -29.13 -20.39
CA ALA A 98 -49.57 -29.91 -20.30
C ALA A 98 -49.11 -30.43 -21.67
N GLN A 99 -47.80 -30.50 -21.87
CA GLN A 99 -47.04 -31.72 -22.23
C GLN A 99 -45.58 -31.53 -21.84
#